data_AF-A0AAD6FHM5-F1
#
_entry.id   AF-A0AAD6FHM5-F1
#
_cell.length_a   1.000
_cell.length_b   1.000
_cell.length_c   1.000
_cell.angle_alpha   90.00
_cell.angle_beta   90.00
_cell.angle_gamma   90.00
#
_symmetry.space_group_name_H-M   'P 1'
#
loop_
_entity.id
_entity.type
_entity.pdbx_description
1 polymer ?
#
loop_
_entity_poly.entity_id
_entity_poly.type
_entity_poly.pdbx_seq_one_letter_code
_entity_poly.pdbx_strand_id
1 'polypeptide(L)'
;MIAGKLYKRLRMLPQWMPCENRQTAGCLRHVASVEGKKGIVSDYLQWYIIGRNSSVIDRFKEGLSALQFLNALQQHPTLLAPVLCHSEKRLTALELERLFKPDLSPPGSNRRLRESHTLGYWADYLLDWEESQTAVSLEDSQMDFGMQNSPGFGCF
;
A
#
# COMPACT_ATOMS: atom_id res chain seq x y z
N MET A 1 -4.54 6.76 2.07
CA MET A 1 -4.95 8.18 2.21
C MET A 1 -4.26 9.17 1.24
N ILE A 2 -3.04 8.91 0.75
CA ILE A 2 -2.30 9.79 -0.20
C ILE A 2 -2.89 9.73 -1.63
N ALA A 3 -3.28 8.55 -2.12
CA ALA A 3 -3.85 8.37 -3.44
C ALA A 3 -5.19 9.13 -3.64
N GLY A 4 -6.06 9.17 -2.63
CA GLY A 4 -7.35 9.88 -2.71
C GLY A 4 -7.20 11.42 -2.76
N LYS A 5 -6.17 11.97 -2.10
CA LYS A 5 -5.83 13.39 -2.19
C LYS A 5 -5.20 13.73 -3.55
N LEU A 6 -4.39 12.82 -4.10
CA LEU A 6 -3.83 12.95 -5.44
C LEU A 6 -4.93 12.91 -6.51
N TYR A 7 -5.87 11.97 -6.41
CA TYR A 7 -6.99 11.81 -7.34
C TYR A 7 -7.93 13.03 -7.36
N LYS A 8 -8.29 13.57 -6.18
CA LYS A 8 -9.09 14.80 -6.08
C LYS A 8 -8.36 16.02 -6.67
N ARG A 9 -7.04 16.12 -6.51
CA ARG A 9 -6.24 17.19 -7.12
C ARG A 9 -6.03 17.01 -8.62
N LEU A 10 -5.85 15.77 -9.09
CA LEU A 10 -5.74 15.42 -10.51
C LEU A 10 -7.03 15.76 -11.27
N ARG A 11 -8.21 15.55 -10.66
CA ARG A 11 -9.52 15.90 -11.24
C ARG A 11 -9.71 17.42 -11.42
N MET A 12 -9.04 18.23 -10.60
CA MET A 12 -9.13 19.70 -10.66
C MET A 12 -8.03 20.36 -11.53
N LEU A 13 -7.08 19.59 -12.08
CA LEU A 13 -5.99 20.13 -12.91
C LEU A 13 -6.44 20.95 -14.13
N PRO A 14 -7.53 20.60 -14.86
CA PRO A 14 -7.91 21.38 -16.05
C PRO A 14 -8.43 22.79 -15.71
N GLN A 15 -8.97 22.99 -14.49
CA GLN A 15 -9.66 24.22 -14.11
C GLN A 15 -8.77 25.18 -13.31
N TRP A 16 -7.59 24.73 -12.87
CA TRP A 16 -6.64 25.48 -12.05
C TRP A 16 -5.21 25.43 -12.63
N MET A 17 -5.05 25.57 -13.95
CA MET A 17 -3.73 25.78 -14.56
C MET A 17 -3.45 27.27 -14.84
N PRO A 18 -3.04 28.07 -13.83
CA PRO A 18 -2.43 29.37 -14.06
C PRO A 18 -1.24 29.27 -15.01
N CYS A 19 -1.06 30.29 -15.84
CA CYS A 19 0.05 30.44 -16.79
C CYS A 19 1.41 30.27 -16.12
N GLU A 20 1.53 30.76 -14.88
CA GLU A 20 2.75 30.76 -14.05
C GLU A 20 3.29 29.35 -13.82
N ASN A 21 2.42 28.38 -13.53
CA ASN A 21 2.84 27.00 -13.30
C ASN A 21 3.37 26.32 -14.59
N ARG A 22 2.91 26.76 -15.77
CA ARG A 22 3.44 26.26 -17.06
C ARG A 22 4.82 26.82 -17.39
N GLN A 23 5.14 28.03 -16.92
CA GLN A 23 6.48 28.63 -17.05
C GLN A 23 7.48 27.88 -16.18
N THR A 24 7.14 27.67 -14.90
CA THR A 24 8.00 26.96 -13.94
C THR A 24 8.24 25.50 -14.33
N ALA A 25 7.24 24.85 -14.94
CA ALA A 25 7.37 23.50 -15.47
C ALA A 25 8.06 23.42 -16.85
N GLY A 26 8.46 24.55 -17.46
CA GLY A 26 9.06 24.58 -18.81
C GLY A 26 8.12 24.08 -19.93
N CYS A 27 6.81 24.02 -19.66
CA CYS A 27 5.82 23.43 -20.55
C CYS A 27 5.15 24.47 -21.47
N LEU A 28 5.67 25.70 -21.52
CA LEU A 28 5.08 26.79 -22.29
C LEU A 28 5.46 26.66 -23.76
N ARG A 29 4.59 26.01 -24.53
CA ARG A 29 4.76 25.79 -25.98
C ARG A 29 3.48 26.17 -26.71
N HIS A 30 3.61 26.66 -27.93
CA HIS A 30 2.47 26.90 -28.81
C HIS A 30 1.84 25.57 -29.21
N VAL A 31 0.53 25.42 -28.99
CA VAL A 31 -0.18 24.16 -29.26
C VAL A 31 -1.10 24.33 -30.46
N ALA A 32 -0.69 23.77 -31.61
CA ALA A 32 -1.46 23.82 -32.84
C ALA A 32 -2.41 22.61 -33.05
N SER A 33 -2.23 21.51 -32.29
CA SER A 33 -3.02 20.28 -32.41
C SER A 33 -3.44 19.69 -31.06
N VAL A 34 -4.44 18.81 -31.06
CA VAL A 34 -4.93 18.13 -29.85
C VAL A 34 -3.87 17.21 -29.24
N GLU A 35 -3.03 16.59 -30.08
CA GLU A 35 -1.91 15.75 -29.68
C GLU A 35 -0.85 16.56 -28.90
N GLY A 36 -0.61 17.81 -29.30
CA GLY A 36 0.27 18.73 -28.57
C GLY A 36 -0.24 19.07 -27.17
N LYS A 37 -1.56 19.04 -26.94
CA LYS A 37 -2.15 19.23 -25.59
C LYS A 37 -1.83 18.06 -24.67
N LYS A 38 -1.86 16.82 -25.18
CA LYS A 38 -1.53 15.62 -24.39
C LYS A 38 -0.07 15.64 -23.91
N GLY A 39 0.86 16.06 -24.77
CA GLY A 39 2.27 16.22 -24.42
C GLY A 39 2.49 17.20 -23.27
N ILE A 40 1.86 18.39 -23.34
CA ILE A 40 1.96 19.39 -22.26
C ILE A 40 1.40 18.86 -20.94
N VAL A 41 0.26 18.16 -20.97
CA VAL A 41 -0.31 17.57 -19.75
C VAL A 41 0.62 16.52 -19.16
N SER A 42 1.20 15.65 -20.00
CA SER A 42 2.17 14.63 -19.58
C SER A 42 3.41 15.26 -18.93
N ASP A 43 4.03 16.23 -19.59
CA ASP A 43 5.24 16.89 -19.11
C ASP A 43 4.99 17.65 -17.81
N TYR A 44 3.82 18.30 -17.72
CA TYR A 44 3.41 18.97 -16.49
C TYR A 44 3.17 17.98 -15.35
N LEU A 45 2.50 16.85 -15.60
CA LEU A 45 2.30 15.81 -14.59
C LEU A 45 3.64 15.23 -14.12
N GLN A 46 4.56 14.98 -15.05
CA GLN A 46 5.90 14.51 -14.72
C GLN A 46 6.66 15.51 -13.86
N TRP A 47 6.64 16.80 -14.21
CA TRP A 47 7.24 17.85 -13.38
C TRP A 47 6.55 17.96 -12.01
N TYR A 48 5.22 17.93 -11.96
CA TYR A 48 4.46 18.12 -10.73
C TYR A 48 4.65 16.96 -9.74
N ILE A 49 4.70 15.74 -10.24
CA ILE A 49 4.82 14.53 -9.42
C ILE A 49 6.29 14.24 -9.11
N ILE A 50 7.16 14.23 -10.11
CA ILE A 50 8.56 13.82 -9.97
C ILE A 50 9.46 15.03 -9.77
N GLY A 51 9.37 16.02 -10.65
CA GLY A 51 10.26 17.19 -10.63
C GLY A 51 10.19 17.99 -9.34
N ARG A 52 8.98 18.28 -8.83
CA ARG A 52 8.77 19.06 -7.59
C ARG A 52 9.25 18.31 -6.33
N ASN A 53 9.26 16.98 -6.37
CA ASN A 53 9.65 16.14 -5.24
C ASN A 53 11.03 15.50 -5.44
N SER A 54 11.82 15.97 -6.42
CA SER A 54 13.09 15.36 -6.82
C SER A 54 14.05 15.21 -5.65
N SER A 55 14.24 16.26 -4.86
CA SER A 55 15.11 16.24 -3.68
C SER A 55 14.68 15.19 -2.64
N VAL A 56 13.37 15.03 -2.41
CA VAL A 56 12.84 14.03 -1.47
C VAL A 56 13.01 12.62 -2.04
N ILE A 57 12.76 12.45 -3.34
CA ILE A 57 12.95 11.19 -4.05
C ILE A 57 14.43 10.77 -4.03
N ASP A 58 15.35 11.70 -4.22
CA ASP A 58 16.78 11.41 -4.24
C ASP A 58 17.29 11.02 -2.85
N ARG A 59 16.87 11.73 -1.79
CA ARG A 59 17.17 11.30 -0.41
C ARG A 59 16.56 9.95 -0.05
N PHE A 60 15.38 9.64 -0.59
CA PHE A 60 14.78 8.32 -0.41
C PHE A 60 15.61 7.24 -1.11
N LYS A 61 16.05 7.47 -2.34
CA LYS A 61 16.96 6.55 -3.06
C LYS A 61 18.28 6.38 -2.33
N GLU A 62 18.87 7.45 -1.77
CA GLU A 62 20.07 7.38 -0.96
C GLU A 62 19.86 6.49 0.27
N GLY A 63 18.73 6.63 0.98
CA GLY A 63 18.36 5.76 2.09
C GLY A 63 18.24 4.29 1.69
N LEU A 64 17.60 3.99 0.55
CA LEU A 64 17.52 2.63 0.02
C LEU A 64 18.90 2.09 -0.42
N SER A 65 19.76 2.97 -0.92
CA SER A 65 21.12 2.62 -1.36
C SER A 65 22.03 2.30 -0.17
N ALA A 66 21.87 3.02 0.94
CA ALA A 66 22.61 2.77 2.18
C ALA A 66 22.36 1.35 2.73
N LEU A 67 21.15 0.81 2.50
CA LEU A 67 20.77 -0.56 2.86
C LEU A 67 21.06 -1.57 1.74
N GLN A 68 21.74 -1.16 0.65
CA GLN A 68 21.95 -1.93 -0.58
C GLN A 68 20.67 -2.47 -1.23
N PHE A 69 19.50 -1.97 -0.81
CA PHE A 69 18.20 -2.44 -1.27
C PHE A 69 17.82 -1.88 -2.64
N LEU A 70 18.32 -0.67 -2.98
CA LEU A 70 17.98 -0.01 -4.25
C LEU A 70 18.32 -0.87 -5.48
N ASN A 71 19.44 -1.60 -5.44
CA ASN A 71 19.85 -2.45 -6.57
C ASN A 71 18.86 -3.60 -6.78
N ALA A 72 18.48 -4.29 -5.69
CA ALA A 72 17.47 -5.35 -5.74
C ALA A 72 16.11 -4.82 -6.25
N LEU A 73 15.73 -3.62 -5.82
CA LEU A 73 14.52 -2.94 -6.30
C LEU A 73 14.54 -2.71 -7.81
N GLN A 74 15.67 -2.27 -8.37
CA GLN A 74 15.82 -2.00 -9.80
C GLN A 74 15.87 -3.28 -10.64
N GLN A 75 16.46 -4.36 -10.12
CA GLN A 75 16.54 -5.65 -10.81
C GLN A 75 15.20 -6.40 -10.82
N HIS A 76 14.41 -6.27 -9.75
CA HIS A 76 13.17 -7.03 -9.55
C HIS A 76 11.97 -6.16 -9.14
N PRO A 77 11.60 -5.14 -9.94
CA PRO A 77 10.53 -4.20 -9.56
C PRO A 77 9.16 -4.87 -9.47
N THR A 78 8.87 -5.85 -10.32
CA THR A 78 7.58 -6.57 -10.33
C THR A 78 7.41 -7.49 -9.13
N LEU A 79 8.50 -8.06 -8.60
CA LEU A 79 8.46 -8.92 -7.41
C LEU A 79 8.32 -8.10 -6.12
N LEU A 80 8.91 -6.92 -6.08
CA LEU A 80 8.92 -6.07 -4.89
C LEU A 80 7.73 -5.11 -4.83
N ALA A 81 7.07 -4.82 -5.95
CA ALA A 81 5.90 -3.95 -5.99
C ALA A 81 4.76 -4.42 -5.05
N PRO A 82 4.36 -5.71 -4.99
CA PRO A 82 3.33 -6.18 -4.05
C PRO A 82 3.73 -6.08 -2.57
N VAL A 83 5.03 -6.01 -2.27
CA VAL A 83 5.57 -5.93 -0.91
C VAL A 83 5.65 -4.47 -0.43
N LEU A 84 6.04 -3.57 -1.31
CA LEU A 84 6.30 -2.16 -0.99
C LEU A 84 5.12 -1.23 -1.30
N CYS A 85 4.29 -1.61 -2.26
CA CYS A 85 3.10 -0.87 -2.64
C CYS A 85 1.86 -1.56 -2.08
N HIS A 86 0.84 -0.76 -1.81
CA HIS A 86 -0.44 -1.28 -1.36
C HIS A 86 -1.03 -2.24 -2.41
N SER A 87 -1.39 -3.44 -1.97
CA SER A 87 -2.18 -4.40 -2.74
C SER A 87 -3.49 -4.67 -2.02
N GLU A 88 -4.60 -4.70 -2.75
CA GLU A 88 -5.94 -5.04 -2.22
C GLU A 88 -6.08 -6.55 -1.96
N LYS A 89 -5.10 -7.18 -1.32
CA LYS A 89 -5.20 -8.57 -0.89
C LYS A 89 -5.94 -8.61 0.45
N ARG A 90 -7.16 -9.16 0.44
CA ARG A 90 -7.87 -9.50 1.68
C ARG A 90 -7.20 -10.72 2.33
N LEU A 91 -6.97 -10.62 3.64
CA LEU A 91 -6.51 -11.75 4.45
C LEU A 91 -7.68 -12.72 4.65
N THR A 92 -7.43 -14.02 4.50
CA THR A 92 -8.43 -15.06 4.81
C THR A 92 -8.36 -15.46 6.28
N ALA A 93 -9.42 -16.08 6.81
CA ALA A 93 -9.43 -16.63 8.17
C ALA A 93 -8.27 -17.60 8.38
N LEU A 94 -8.02 -18.47 7.40
CA LEU A 94 -6.94 -19.45 7.43
C LEU A 94 -5.55 -18.80 7.43
N GLU A 95 -5.36 -17.73 6.64
CA GLU A 95 -4.10 -16.97 6.65
C GLU A 95 -3.86 -16.33 8.01
N LEU A 96 -4.89 -15.74 8.63
CA LEU A 96 -4.78 -15.12 9.94
C LEU A 96 -4.54 -16.15 11.06
N GLU A 97 -5.23 -17.29 11.03
CA GLU A 97 -5.04 -18.38 11.98
C GLU A 97 -3.58 -18.87 11.98
N ARG A 98 -2.97 -19.00 10.80
CA ARG A 98 -1.57 -19.44 10.66
C ARG A 98 -0.54 -18.45 11.21
N LEU A 99 -0.89 -17.16 11.28
CA LEU A 99 0.01 -16.13 11.82
C LEU A 99 0.15 -16.23 13.35
N PHE A 100 -0.88 -16.74 14.03
CA PHE A 100 -0.88 -16.85 15.48
C PHE A 100 -0.60 -18.29 15.90
N LYS A 101 0.59 -18.53 16.47
CA LYS A 101 0.93 -19.80 17.12
C LYS A 101 0.75 -19.64 18.63
N PRO A 102 -0.38 -20.07 19.20
CA PRO A 102 -0.61 -19.98 20.63
C PRO A 102 0.40 -20.88 21.36
N ASP A 103 1.00 -20.37 22.43
CA ASP A 103 1.79 -21.20 23.35
C ASP A 103 0.82 -21.95 24.27
N LEU A 104 0.87 -23.29 24.20
CA LEU A 104 -0.13 -24.15 24.81
C LEU A 104 0.49 -24.91 25.98
N SER A 105 -0.32 -25.12 27.01
CA SER A 105 0.10 -25.94 28.14
C SER A 105 0.36 -27.39 27.71
N PRO A 106 1.17 -28.16 28.47
CA PRO A 106 1.45 -29.55 28.15
C PRO A 106 0.17 -30.39 27.97
N PRO A 107 0.18 -31.41 27.09
CA PRO A 107 -0.93 -32.35 26.96
C PRO A 107 -1.30 -32.98 28.31
N GLY A 108 -2.60 -33.03 28.63
CA GLY A 108 -3.10 -33.57 29.89
C GLY A 108 -3.14 -32.58 31.06
N SER A 109 -2.71 -31.33 30.89
CA SER A 109 -2.91 -30.30 31.92
C SER A 109 -4.40 -29.96 32.09
N ASN A 110 -4.80 -29.53 33.28
CA ASN A 110 -6.16 -29.03 33.55
C ASN A 110 -6.53 -27.79 32.70
N ARG A 111 -5.54 -27.11 32.12
CA ARG A 111 -5.72 -25.93 31.27
C ARG A 111 -5.92 -26.29 29.81
N ARG A 112 -5.42 -27.45 29.38
CA ARG A 112 -5.39 -27.88 27.98
C ARG A 112 -6.79 -27.93 27.35
N LEU A 113 -7.78 -28.44 28.08
CA LEU A 113 -9.16 -28.52 27.58
C LEU A 113 -9.75 -27.11 27.32
N ARG A 114 -9.53 -26.17 28.24
CA ARG A 114 -10.01 -24.79 28.11
C ARG A 114 -9.32 -24.08 26.95
N GLU A 115 -8.00 -24.25 26.83
CA GLU A 115 -7.21 -23.71 25.72
C GLU A 115 -7.74 -24.22 24.37
N SER A 116 -8.02 -25.52 24.24
CA SER A 116 -8.60 -26.09 23.01
C SER A 116 -9.96 -25.49 22.66
N HIS A 117 -10.83 -25.25 23.67
CA HIS A 117 -12.11 -24.58 23.45
C HIS A 117 -11.93 -23.13 22.99
N THR A 118 -11.01 -22.39 23.61
CA THR A 118 -10.68 -21.03 23.22
C THR A 118 -10.16 -20.96 21.78
N LEU A 119 -9.38 -21.95 21.34
CA LEU A 119 -8.94 -22.04 19.94
C LEU A 119 -10.10 -22.32 18.98
N GLY A 120 -11.07 -23.15 19.37
CA GLY A 120 -12.30 -23.35 18.60
C GLY A 120 -13.06 -22.05 18.41
N TYR A 121 -13.30 -21.30 19.49
CA TYR A 121 -13.97 -20.00 19.41
C TYR A 121 -13.21 -18.97 18.58
N TRP A 122 -11.88 -19.01 18.61
CA TRP A 122 -11.06 -18.17 17.74
C TRP A 122 -11.24 -18.52 16.28
N ALA A 123 -11.20 -19.81 15.91
CA ALA A 123 -11.42 -20.25 14.54
C ALA A 123 -12.82 -19.87 14.04
N ASP A 124 -13.86 -20.08 14.84
CA ASP A 124 -15.23 -19.70 14.52
C ASP A 124 -15.35 -18.18 14.29
N TYR A 125 -14.77 -17.38 15.19
CA TYR A 125 -14.73 -15.92 15.05
C TYR A 125 -14.04 -15.47 13.75
N LEU A 126 -12.95 -16.12 13.35
CA LEU A 126 -12.26 -15.79 12.11
C LEU A 126 -13.08 -16.11 10.86
N LEU A 127 -13.83 -17.21 10.88
CA LEU A 127 -14.74 -17.56 9.79
C LEU A 127 -15.89 -16.57 9.69
N ASP A 128 -16.53 -16.23 10.81
CA ASP A 128 -17.60 -15.23 10.85
C ASP A 128 -17.12 -13.85 10.37
N TRP A 129 -15.87 -13.50 10.69
CA TRP A 129 -15.23 -12.28 10.23
C TRP A 129 -14.97 -12.27 8.72
N GLU A 130 -14.47 -13.38 8.16
CA GLU A 130 -14.24 -13.50 6.72
C GLU A 130 -15.56 -13.44 5.92
N GLU A 131 -16.63 -14.02 6.46
CA GLU A 131 -17.98 -13.94 5.90
C GLU A 131 -18.68 -12.59 6.14
N SER A 132 -17.99 -11.61 6.75
CA SER A 132 -18.52 -10.28 7.10
C SER A 132 -19.76 -10.31 8.00
N GLN A 133 -19.91 -11.37 8.80
CA GLN A 133 -21.00 -11.53 9.77
C GLN A 133 -20.70 -10.88 11.13
N THR A 134 -19.49 -10.34 11.33
CA THR A 134 -19.08 -9.65 12.56
C THR A 134 -19.28 -8.13 12.49
N ALA A 135 -19.57 -7.50 13.63
CA ALA A 135 -19.75 -6.04 13.75
C ALA A 135 -18.46 -5.21 13.53
N VAL A 136 -17.28 -5.84 13.57
CA VAL A 136 -15.97 -5.19 13.38
C VAL A 136 -15.57 -5.30 11.91
N SER A 137 -15.22 -4.17 11.28
CA SER A 137 -14.78 -4.15 9.90
C SER A 137 -13.34 -4.69 9.77
N LEU A 138 -13.04 -5.32 8.63
CA LEU A 138 -11.70 -5.84 8.29
C LEU A 138 -10.60 -4.76 8.37
N GLU A 139 -10.97 -3.50 8.13
CA GLU A 139 -10.08 -2.35 8.16
C GLU A 139 -9.70 -1.95 9.59
N ASP A 140 -10.65 -2.10 10.54
CA ASP A 140 -10.41 -1.83 11.97
C ASP A 140 -9.53 -2.92 12.60
N SER A 141 -9.77 -4.20 12.28
CA SER A 141 -8.93 -5.28 12.80
C SER A 141 -7.52 -5.28 12.20
N GLN A 142 -7.36 -4.97 10.90
CA GLN A 142 -6.05 -4.80 10.29
C GLN A 142 -5.25 -3.64 10.88
N MET A 143 -5.92 -2.59 11.38
CA MET A 143 -5.28 -1.49 12.10
C MET A 143 -4.74 -1.95 13.45
N ASP A 144 -5.51 -2.73 14.21
CA ASP A 144 -5.09 -3.26 15.51
C ASP A 144 -3.92 -4.26 15.39
N PHE A 145 -3.87 -5.04 14.30
CA PHE A 145 -2.78 -5.98 14.04
C PHE A 145 -1.57 -5.36 13.30
N GLY A 146 -1.64 -4.08 12.92
CA GLY A 146 -0.59 -3.43 12.12
C GLY A 146 -0.42 -4.02 10.71
N MET A 147 -1.44 -4.73 10.20
CA MET A 147 -1.42 -5.50 8.95
C MET A 147 -1.91 -4.72 7.71
N GLN A 148 -2.01 -3.39 7.80
CA GLN A 148 -2.56 -2.54 6.73
C GLN A 148 -1.81 -2.63 5.39
N ASN A 149 -0.57 -3.15 5.39
CA ASN A 149 0.17 -3.51 4.18
C ASN A 149 0.94 -4.81 4.44
N SER A 150 0.20 -5.92 4.56
CA SER A 150 0.81 -7.24 4.62
C SER A 150 1.73 -7.42 3.41
N PRO A 151 3.06 -7.51 3.59
CA PRO A 151 3.95 -7.82 2.49
C PRO A 151 3.52 -9.19 1.99
N GLY A 152 3.14 -9.30 0.71
CA GLY A 152 2.69 -10.56 0.12
C GLY A 152 3.54 -11.70 0.64
N PHE A 153 2.96 -12.54 1.51
CA PHE A 153 3.71 -13.51 2.30
C PHE A 153 4.43 -14.47 1.35
N GLY A 154 5.73 -14.24 1.24
CA GLY A 154 6.67 -14.92 0.35
C GLY A 154 8.09 -14.74 0.87
N CYS A 155 8.27 -14.97 2.17
CA CYS A 155 9.56 -15.27 2.77
C CYS A 155 9.33 -16.40 3.77
N PHE A 156 9.18 -17.62 3.25
CA PHE A 156 9.85 -18.87 3.65
C PHE A 156 9.47 -19.96 2.64
#